data_AF-A0A2G4G146-F1
#
_entry.id   AF-A0A2G4G146-F1
#
_cell.length_a   1.000
_cell.length_b   1.000
_cell.length_c   1.000
_cell.angle_alpha   90.00
_cell.angle_beta   90.00
_cell.angle_gamma   90.00
#
_symmetry.space_group_name_H-M   'P 1'
#
loop_
_entity.id
_entity.type
_entity.pdbx_description
1 polymer ?
#
loop_
_entity_poly.entity_id
_entity_poly.type
_entity_poly.pdbx_seq_one_letter_code
_entity_poly.pdbx_strand_id
1 'polypeptide(L)' 'MVHTTQVLTTSCLGRTCLKWQPDGELTALDLQLVLERLAQVDEDVVAILDRTVDEIPCPSIS' A
#
# COMPACT_ATOMS: atom_id res chain seq x y z
N MET A 1 38.56 8.01 3.64
CA MET A 1 37.49 7.36 2.84
C MET A 1 36.36 7.06 3.79
N VAL A 2 35.30 7.86 3.74
CA VAL A 2 34.15 7.70 4.63
C VAL A 2 33.36 6.51 4.13
N HIS A 3 33.35 5.42 4.89
CA HIS A 3 32.43 4.32 4.62
C HIS A 3 31.02 4.81 4.92
N THR A 4 30.31 5.27 3.90
CA THR A 4 28.87 5.49 3.96
C THR A 4 28.22 4.15 4.22
N THR A 5 27.93 3.88 5.49
CA THR A 5 27.05 2.79 5.90
C THR A 5 25.69 3.13 5.33
N GLN A 6 25.35 2.57 4.17
CA GLN A 6 23.99 2.54 3.68
C GLN A 6 23.17 1.84 4.78
N VAL A 7 22.45 2.64 5.56
CA VAL A 7 21.32 2.13 6.34
C VAL A 7 20.35 1.67 5.27
N LEU A 8 20.43 0.38 4.92
CA LEU A 8 19.38 -0.30 4.20
C LEU A 8 18.19 -0.27 5.15
N THR A 9 17.44 0.84 5.12
CA THR A 9 16.06 0.89 5.56
C THR A 9 15.33 -0.05 4.61
N THR A 10 15.38 -1.34 4.89
CA THR A 10 14.46 -2.32 4.35
C THR A 10 13.08 -1.87 4.83
N SER A 11 12.46 -0.94 4.09
CA SER A 11 11.20 -0.36 4.49
C SER A 11 10.20 -1.51 4.51
N CYS A 12 9.72 -1.79 5.71
CA CYS A 12 9.00 -3.01 6.03
C CYS A 12 7.58 -3.01 5.47
N LEU A 13 7.31 -2.38 4.32
CA LEU A 13 5.97 -2.30 3.71
C LEU A 13 5.89 -2.97 2.33
N GLY A 14 6.26 -4.24 2.34
CA GLY A 14 5.86 -5.23 1.33
C GLY A 14 5.96 -6.68 1.82
N ARG A 15 6.37 -6.92 3.09
CA ARG A 15 6.67 -8.26 3.64
C ARG A 15 6.39 -8.51 5.15
N THR A 16 5.64 -7.74 5.96
CA THR A 16 5.97 -6.53 6.72
C THR A 16 6.41 -6.82 8.18
N CYS A 17 7.28 -5.99 8.76
CA CYS A 17 7.47 -5.83 10.21
C CYS A 17 6.76 -4.54 10.64
N LEU A 18 5.80 -4.66 11.56
CA LEU A 18 5.12 -3.52 12.17
C LEU A 18 5.60 -3.36 13.60
N LYS A 19 5.92 -2.15 14.03
CA LYS A 19 6.23 -1.91 15.43
C LYS A 19 4.97 -1.52 16.19
N TRP A 20 4.61 -2.37 17.13
CA TRP A 20 3.53 -2.16 18.06
C TRP A 20 4.06 -1.58 19.37
N GLN A 21 3.28 -0.70 19.96
CA GLN A 21 3.48 -0.17 21.29
C GLN A 21 2.79 -1.08 22.33
N PRO A 22 3.13 -0.98 23.62
CA PRO A 22 2.55 -1.83 24.66
C PRO A 22 1.04 -1.63 24.87
N ASP A 23 0.49 -0.51 24.42
CA ASP A 23 -0.94 -0.21 24.39
C ASP A 23 -1.69 -0.97 23.27
N GLY A 24 -0.97 -1.67 22.41
CA GLY A 24 -1.54 -2.37 21.26
C GLY A 24 -1.77 -1.47 20.04
N GLU A 25 -1.29 -0.23 20.06
CA GLU A 25 -1.30 0.65 18.89
C GLU A 25 0.01 0.53 18.09
N LEU A 26 -0.03 0.93 16.83
CA LEU A 26 1.20 1.09 16.05
C LEU A 26 1.98 2.31 16.53
N THR A 27 3.30 2.31 16.31
CA THR A 27 4.03 3.58 16.41
C THR A 27 3.48 4.58 15.38
N ALA A 28 3.58 5.87 15.68
CA ALA A 28 3.06 6.92 14.78
C ALA A 28 3.62 6.82 13.35
N LEU A 29 4.89 6.41 13.21
CA LEU A 29 5.52 6.20 11.91
C LEU A 29 4.89 5.02 11.16
N ASP A 30 4.72 3.87 11.81
CA ASP A 30 4.14 2.69 11.17
C ASP A 30 2.66 2.91 10.82
N LEU A 31 1.92 3.59 11.70
CA LEU A 31 0.54 4.01 11.40
C LEU A 31 0.49 4.89 10.15
N GLN A 32 1.37 5.89 10.05
CA GLN A 32 1.42 6.78 8.88
C GLN A 32 1.72 6.01 7.59
N LEU A 33 2.69 5.10 7.61
CA LEU A 33 3.05 4.30 6.43
C LEU A 33 1.93 3.33 6.02
N VAL A 34 1.20 2.76 6.98
CA VAL A 34 0.01 1.95 6.70
C VAL A 34 -1.07 2.79 6.03
N LEU A 35 -1.35 3.98 6.56
CA LEU A 35 -2.35 4.89 5.98
C LEU A 35 -1.97 5.34 4.57
N GLU A 36 -0.70 5.65 4.31
CA GLU A 36 -0.22 6.00 2.97
C GLU A 36 -0.42 4.86 1.98
N ARG A 37 -0.11 3.62 2.37
CA ARG A 37 -0.30 2.46 1.50
C ARG A 37 -1.78 2.15 1.27
N LEU A 38 -2.62 2.28 2.30
CA LEU A 38 -4.06 2.12 2.14
C LEU A 38 -4.63 3.16 1.18
N ALA A 39 -4.21 4.41 1.28
CA ALA A 39 -4.63 5.47 0.37
C ALA A 39 -4.24 5.17 -1.10
N GLN A 40 -3.02 4.67 -1.33
CA GLN A 40 -2.58 4.24 -2.67
C GLN A 40 -3.45 3.10 -3.22
N VAL A 41 -3.77 2.10 -2.39
CA VAL A 41 -4.64 0.99 -2.79
C VAL A 41 -6.06 1.48 -3.09
N ASP A 42 -6.59 2.42 -2.31
CA ASP A 42 -7.92 2.98 -2.57
C ASP A 42 -7.99 3.69 -3.93
N GLU A 43 -6.97 4.49 -4.29
CA GLU A 43 -6.86 5.10 -5.61
C GLU A 43 -6.77 4.06 -6.72
N ASP A 44 -5.95 3.02 -6.54
CA ASP A 44 -5.80 1.92 -7.51
C ASP A 44 -7.14 1.17 -7.71
N VAL A 45 -7.88 0.92 -6.61
CA VAL A 45 -9.19 0.25 -6.65
C VAL A 45 -10.21 1.11 -7.39
N VAL A 46 -10.28 2.42 -7.13
CA VAL A 46 -11.17 3.34 -7.84
C VAL A 46 -10.85 3.34 -9.34
N ALA A 47 -9.56 3.40 -9.71
CA ALA A 47 -9.14 3.36 -11.11
C ALA A 47 -9.49 2.03 -11.81
N ILE A 48 -9.42 0.90 -11.10
CA ILE A 48 -9.85 -0.40 -11.62
C ILE A 48 -11.37 -0.44 -11.83
N LEU A 49 -12.14 0.04 -10.85
CA LEU A 49 -13.60 0.05 -10.92
C LEU A 49 -14.09 0.93 -12.08
N ASP A 50 -13.53 2.13 -12.25
CA ASP A 50 -13.85 3.03 -13.36
C ASP A 50 -13.65 2.34 -14.73
N ARG A 51 -12.51 1.65 -14.90
CA ARG A 51 -12.22 0.89 -16.13
C ARG A 51 -13.17 -0.28 -16.40
N THR A 52 -13.78 -0.86 -15.37
CA THR A 52 -14.76 -1.95 -15.54
C THR A 52 -16.16 -1.47 -15.89
N VAL A 53 -16.46 -0.18 -15.67
CA VAL A 53 -17.78 0.40 -15.96
C VAL A 53 -17.90 0.78 -17.45
N ASP A 54 -16.79 1.02 -18.15
CA ASP A 54 -16.85 1.54 -19.52
C ASP A 54 -17.10 0.49 -20.63
N GLU A 55 -16.57 -0.75 -20.61
CA GLU A 55 -16.63 -1.59 -21.83
C GLU A 55 -16.62 -3.09 -21.54
N ILE A 56 -17.79 -3.71 -21.30
CA ILE A 56 -18.08 -5.03 -21.88
C ILE A 56 -19.55 -5.03 -22.32
N PRO A 57 -19.88 -4.70 -23.58
CA PRO A 57 -21.18 -5.07 -24.11
C PRO A 57 -21.30 -6.60 -24.05
N CYS A 58 -22.30 -7.09 -23.33
CA CYS A 58 -22.61 -8.52 -23.28
C CYS A 58 -22.71 -9.04 -24.72
N PRO A 59 -21.92 -10.06 -25.14
CA PRO A 59 -22.10 -10.62 -26.47
C PRO A 59 -23.51 -11.18 -26.53
N SER A 60 -24.35 -10.55 -27.33
CA SER A 60 -25.69 -11.04 -27.63
C SER A 60 -25.50 -12.32 -28.42
N ILE A 61 -25.64 -13.47 -27.75
CA ILE A 61 -25.64 -14.77 -28.42
C ILE A 61 -26.89 -14.82 -29.31
N SER A 62 -26.68 -14.94 -30.63
CA SER A 62 -27.75 -15.15 -31.61
C SER A 62 -28.11 -16.62 -31.71
#